data_AF-A0A8S2UE26-F1
#
_entry.id   AF-A0A8S2UE26-F1
#
_cell.length_a   1.000
_cell.length_b   1.000
_cell.length_c   1.000
_cell.angle_alpha   90.00
_cell.angle_beta   90.00
_cell.angle_gamma   90.00
#
_symmetry.space_group_name_H-M   'P 1'
#
loop_
_entity.id
_entity.type
_entity.pdbx_description
1 polymer ?
#
loop_
_entity_poly.entity_id
_entity_poly.type
_entity_poly.pdbx_seq_one_letter_code
_entity_poly.pdbx_strand_id
1 'polypeptide(L)' 'INLTNESSEGQLDAYVQSGEWDLEAFDVVRKAVVYECCPTVYPFVLFTIRIRRRT' A
#
# COMPACT_ATOMS: atom_id res chain seq x y z
N ILE A 1 -4.22 10.28 -16.85
CA ILE A 1 -3.19 9.85 -15.87
C ILE A 1 -3.30 8.34 -15.73
N ASN A 2 -2.20 7.61 -15.96
CA ASN A 2 -2.16 6.15 -15.81
C ASN A 2 -1.42 5.81 -14.53
N LEU A 3 -2.19 5.54 -13.46
CA LEU A 3 -1.65 5.05 -12.18
C LEU A 3 -1.53 3.53 -12.25
N THR A 4 -0.32 3.02 -12.12
CA THR A 4 0.02 1.58 -12.09
C THR A 4 0.96 1.31 -10.93
N ASN A 5 0.92 0.08 -10.41
CA ASN A 5 1.89 -0.35 -9.41
C ASN A 5 3.19 -0.74 -10.12
N GLU A 6 4.33 -0.32 -9.56
CA GLU A 6 5.65 -0.83 -9.97
C GLU A 6 5.85 -2.27 -9.46
N SER A 7 5.28 -2.60 -8.29
CA SER A 7 5.42 -3.88 -7.60
C SER A 7 4.14 -4.21 -6.82
N SER A 8 3.89 -5.51 -6.57
CA SER A 8 2.82 -5.98 -5.67
C SER A 8 3.17 -5.83 -4.18
N GLU A 9 4.44 -5.62 -3.88
CA GLU A 9 4.99 -5.43 -2.53
C GLU A 9 5.74 -4.11 -2.45
N GLY A 10 5.74 -3.49 -1.28
CA GLY A 10 6.48 -2.25 -1.08
C GLY A 10 7.97 -2.53 -0.87
N GLN A 11 8.81 -1.71 -1.50
CA GLN A 11 10.26 -1.87 -1.45
C GLN A 11 10.82 -1.54 -0.06
N LEU A 12 11.67 -2.41 0.47
CA LEU A 12 12.22 -2.31 1.83
C LEU A 12 13.75 -2.14 1.86
N ASP A 13 14.39 -1.91 0.72
CA ASP A 13 15.87 -1.84 0.62
C ASP A 13 16.48 -0.74 1.51
N ALA A 14 15.74 0.34 1.75
CA ALA A 14 16.14 1.45 2.62
C ALA A 14 15.39 1.46 3.97
N TYR A 15 14.68 0.37 4.31
CA TYR A 15 13.96 0.28 5.57
C TYR A 15 14.92 0.07 6.75
N VAL A 16 14.86 0.99 7.71
CA VAL A 16 15.54 0.84 9.01
C VAL A 16 14.59 0.15 9.97
N GLN A 17 15.01 -0.98 10.52
CA GLN A 17 14.20 -1.79 11.42
C GLN A 17 13.83 -1.02 12.70
N SER A 18 12.55 -1.07 13.08
CA SER A 18 12.06 -0.44 14.31
C SER A 18 12.47 -1.26 15.54
N GLY A 19 12.84 -0.57 16.63
CA GLY A 19 13.08 -1.19 17.93
C GLY A 19 11.80 -1.65 18.64
N GLU A 20 10.65 -1.09 18.25
CA GLU A 20 9.36 -1.32 18.92
C GLU A 20 8.40 -2.20 18.12
N TRP A 21 8.61 -2.35 16.81
CA TRP A 21 7.67 -3.00 15.90
C TRP A 21 8.38 -3.95 14.94
N ASP A 22 7.81 -5.14 14.77
CA ASP A 22 8.13 -6.06 13.70
C ASP A 22 7.27 -5.73 12.48
N LEU A 23 7.92 -5.54 11.33
CA LEU A 23 7.25 -5.42 10.04
C LEU A 23 6.95 -6.81 9.49
N GLU A 24 5.67 -7.17 9.41
CA GLU A 24 5.23 -8.51 8.99
C GLU A 24 4.92 -8.58 7.49
N ALA A 25 4.32 -7.52 6.92
CA ALA A 25 4.06 -7.44 5.49
C ALA A 25 3.88 -6.00 5.02
N PHE A 26 4.16 -5.78 3.73
CA PHE A 26 3.94 -4.50 3.06
C PHE A 26 3.35 -4.72 1.66
N ASP A 27 2.02 -4.76 1.58
CA ASP A 27 1.29 -5.08 0.34
C ASP A 27 0.88 -3.82 -0.42
N VAL A 28 0.93 -3.89 -1.77
CA VAL A 28 0.60 -2.76 -2.66
C VAL A 28 -0.43 -3.19 -3.70
N VAL A 29 -1.61 -2.56 -3.68
CA VAL A 29 -2.73 -2.94 -4.56
C VAL A 29 -3.31 -1.73 -5.26
N ARG A 30 -3.37 -1.77 -6.60
CA ARG A 30 -4.10 -0.78 -7.40
C ARG A 30 -5.60 -1.02 -7.27
N LYS A 31 -6.34 0.02 -6.88
CA LYS A 31 -7.79 0.04 -6.87
C LYS A 31 -8.31 1.11 -7.82
N ALA A 32 -9.54 0.92 -8.25
CA ALA A 32 -10.26 1.88 -9.06
C ALA A 32 -11.72 1.84 -8.62
N VAL A 33 -12.27 3.00 -8.25
CA VAL A 33 -13.63 3.12 -7.74
C VAL A 33 -14.40 4.10 -8.63
N VAL A 34 -15.67 3.77 -8.88
CA VAL A 34 -16.64 4.69 -9.47
C VAL A 34 -17.57 5.12 -8.35
N TYR A 35 -17.71 6.43 -8.15
CA TYR A 35 -18.61 6.98 -7.15
C TYR A 35 -19.99 7.21 -7.74
N GLU A 36 -21.01 7.21 -6.90
CA GLU A 36 -22.41 7.41 -7.32
C GLU A 36 -22.64 8.79 -7.98
N CYS A 37 -21.81 9.78 -7.66
CA CYS A 37 -21.95 11.12 -8.23
C CYS A 37 -21.67 11.18 -9.75
N CYS A 38 -20.76 10.34 -10.26
CA CYS A 38 -20.25 10.45 -11.63
C CYS A 38 -19.75 9.09 -12.17
N PRO A 39 -19.94 8.77 -13.46
CA PRO A 39 -19.43 7.54 -14.09
C PRO A 39 -17.90 7.54 -14.30
N THR A 40 -17.19 8.51 -13.70
CA THR A 40 -15.75 8.62 -13.82
C THR A 40 -15.07 7.60 -12.91
N VAL A 41 -14.02 6.94 -13.42
CA VAL A 41 -13.21 6.00 -12.64
C VAL A 41 -12.10 6.76 -11.93
N TYR A 42 -12.01 6.61 -10.61
CA TYR A 42 -10.99 7.22 -9.76
C TYR A 42 -9.98 6.16 -9.32
N PRO A 43 -8.82 6.04 -10.00
CA PRO A 43 -7.79 5.09 -9.62
C PRO A 43 -6.95 5.59 -8.44
N PHE A 44 -6.53 4.67 -7.57
CA PHE A 44 -5.58 4.92 -6.49
C PHE A 44 -4.78 3.65 -6.16
N VAL A 45 -3.70 3.81 -5.40
CA VAL A 45 -2.89 2.69 -4.90
C VAL A 45 -3.05 2.61 -3.40
N LEU A 46 -3.41 1.43 -2.90
CA LEU A 46 -3.57 1.14 -1.48
C LEU A 46 -2.33 0.43 -0.97
N PHE A 47 -1.68 1.02 0.03
CA PHE A 47 -0.53 0.49 0.74
C PHE A 47 -1.00 -0.09 2.08
N THR A 48 -0.82 -1.39 2.28
CA THR A 48 -1.21 -2.06 3.54
C THR A 48 0.05 -2.51 4.26
N ILE A 49 0.32 -1.89 5.41
CA ILE A 49 1.47 -2.23 6.26
C ILE A 49 0.94 -3.01 7.45
N ARG A 50 1.39 -4.25 7.60
CA ARG A 50 1.06 -5.13 8.73
C ARG A 50 2.24 -5.13 9.69
N ILE A 51 2.03 -4.61 10.89
CA ILE A 51 3.06 -4.54 11.94
C ILE A 51 2.56 -5.15 13.24
N ARG A 52 3.49 -5.74 14.00
CA ARG A 52 3.24 -6.29 15.33
C ARG A 52 4.18 -5.64 16.34
N ARG A 53 3.65 -5.30 17.52
CA ARG A 53 4.46 -4.71 18.60
C ARG A 53 5.44 -5.75 19.15
N ARG A 54 6.68 -5.35 19.36
CA ARG A 54 7.70 -6.14 20.08
C ARG A 54 7.37 -6.13 21.58
N THR A 55 7.40 -7.32 22.18
CA THR A 55 7.21 -7.54 23.62
C THR A 55 8.55 -7.83 24.29
#